data_AF-A0A2W6UDL4-F1
#
_entry.id   AF-A0A2W6UDL4-F1
#
_cell.length_a   1.000
_cell.length_b   1.000
_cell.length_c   1.000
_cell.angle_alpha   90.00
_cell.angle_beta   90.00
_cell.angle_gamma   90.00
#
_symmetry.space_group_name_H-M   'P 1'
#
loop_
_entity.id
_entity.type
_entity.pdbx_description
1 polymer ?
#
loop_
_entity_poly.entity_id
_entity_poly.type
_entity_poly.pdbx_seq_one_letter_code
_entity_poly.pdbx_strand_id
1 'polypeptide(L)' 'RAAAAGVAVRIPPLSLCTDNGAMIAALAAQLVASGHAPSTLAFGADSTLPVTEIQVAREHA' A
#
# COMPACT_ATOMS: atom_id res chain seq x y z
N ARG A 1 15.17 -23.88 -3.96
CA ARG A 1 16.14 -22.98 -3.31
C ARG A 1 15.59 -22.41 -1.99
N ALA A 2 14.45 -21.72 -1.98
CA ALA A 2 13.88 -21.15 -0.75
C ALA A 2 13.56 -22.17 0.37
N ALA A 3 12.98 -23.34 0.03
CA ALA A 3 12.70 -24.38 1.02
C ALA A 3 13.96 -24.91 1.73
N ALA A 4 15.10 -24.99 1.03
CA ALA A 4 16.38 -25.39 1.62
C ALA A 4 16.93 -24.34 2.61
N ALA A 5 16.46 -23.09 2.52
CA ALA A 5 16.76 -22.02 3.47
C ALA A 5 15.65 -21.83 4.54
N GLY A 6 14.66 -22.74 4.61
CA GLY A 6 13.54 -22.62 5.55
C GLY A 6 12.53 -21.51 5.20
N VAL A 7 12.53 -21.02 3.96
CA VAL A 7 11.66 -19.91 3.51
C VAL A 7 10.50 -20.43 2.66
N ALA A 8 9.29 -20.04 3.02
CA ALA A 8 8.09 -20.23 2.20
C ALA A 8 7.97 -19.11 1.15
N VAL A 9 7.85 -19.49 -0.12
CA VAL A 9 7.61 -18.54 -1.22
C VAL A 9 6.11 -18.46 -1.48
N ARG A 10 5.56 -17.25 -1.47
CA ARG A 10 4.18 -16.98 -1.86
C ARG A 10 4.18 -16.35 -3.25
N ILE A 11 3.43 -16.95 -4.17
CA ILE A 11 3.28 -16.45 -5.55
C ILE A 11 1.84 -15.91 -5.68
N PRO A 12 1.66 -14.59 -5.91
CA PRO A 12 0.32 -14.04 -6.11
C PRO A 12 -0.27 -14.47 -7.46
N PRO A 13 -1.61 -14.39 -7.64
CA PRO A 13 -2.23 -14.57 -8.95
C PRO A 13 -1.61 -13.63 -9.99
N LEU A 14 -1.31 -14.14 -11.19
CA LEU A 14 -0.61 -13.37 -12.23
C LEU A 14 -1.36 -12.09 -12.65
N SER A 15 -2.69 -12.11 -12.64
CA SER A 15 -3.52 -10.93 -12.93
C SER A 15 -3.39 -9.82 -11.90
N LEU A 16 -2.84 -10.12 -10.72
CA LEU A 16 -2.57 -9.15 -9.65
C LEU A 16 -1.08 -8.77 -9.59
N CYS A 17 -0.22 -9.24 -10.50
CA CYS A 17 1.21 -8.90 -10.49
C CYS A 17 1.54 -7.56 -11.15
N THR A 18 0.67 -7.06 -12.04
CA THR A 18 0.81 -5.75 -12.68
C THR A 18 0.06 -4.68 -11.91
N ASP A 19 0.47 -3.41 -12.04
CA ASP A 19 -0.19 -2.28 -11.39
C ASP A 19 -1.71 -2.32 -11.57
N ASN A 20 -2.42 -2.28 -10.45
CA ASN A 20 -3.87 -2.35 -10.44
C ASN A 20 -4.47 -1.64 -9.21
N GLY A 21 -5.73 -1.25 -9.33
CA GLY A 21 -6.45 -0.55 -8.26
C GLY A 21 -6.68 -1.41 -7.01
N ALA A 22 -6.64 -2.74 -7.10
CA ALA A 22 -6.86 -3.60 -5.95
C ALA A 22 -5.71 -3.51 -4.92
N MET A 23 -4.46 -3.34 -5.37
CA MET A 23 -3.33 -3.12 -4.46
C MET A 23 -3.51 -1.84 -3.64
N ILE A 24 -3.93 -0.75 -4.31
CA ILE A 24 -4.15 0.55 -3.69
C ILE A 24 -5.32 0.48 -2.70
N ALA A 25 -6.44 -0.14 -3.10
CA ALA A 25 -7.60 -0.32 -2.25
C ALA A 25 -7.29 -1.20 -1.02
N ALA A 26 -6.50 -2.25 -1.17
CA ALA A 26 -6.09 -3.11 -0.07
C ALA A 26 -5.23 -2.34 0.95
N LEU A 27 -4.26 -1.54 0.51
CA LEU A 27 -3.48 -0.69 1.40
C LEU A 27 -4.37 0.32 2.13
N ALA A 28 -5.26 1.01 1.42
CA ALA A 28 -6.19 1.98 2.01
C ALA A 28 -7.12 1.33 3.06
N ALA A 29 -7.64 0.14 2.77
CA ALA A 29 -8.47 -0.61 3.72
C ALA A 29 -7.72 -0.92 5.03
N GLN A 30 -6.44 -1.28 4.94
CA GLN A 30 -5.60 -1.54 6.12
C GLN A 30 -5.32 -0.25 6.92
N LEU A 31 -5.12 0.87 6.25
CA LEU A 31 -4.97 2.18 6.90
C LEU A 31 -6.25 2.58 7.64
N VAL A 32 -7.40 2.49 6.99
CA VAL A 32 -8.70 2.77 7.62
C VAL A 32 -8.95 1.83 8.81
N ALA A 33 -8.69 0.53 8.66
CA ALA A 33 -8.84 -0.45 9.73
C ALA A 33 -7.91 -0.18 10.93
N SER A 34 -6.75 0.44 10.68
CA SER A 34 -5.81 0.87 11.74
C SER A 34 -6.10 2.28 12.27
N GLY A 35 -7.27 2.87 11.96
CA GLY A 35 -7.73 4.14 12.52
C GLY A 35 -7.13 5.38 11.88
N HIS A 36 -6.54 5.26 10.69
CA HIS A 36 -6.03 6.42 9.97
C HIS A 36 -7.17 7.32 9.49
N ALA A 37 -7.05 8.63 9.73
CA ALA A 37 -7.98 9.62 9.20
C ALA A 37 -7.92 9.67 7.65
N PRO A 38 -8.98 10.10 6.96
CA PRO A 38 -8.92 10.34 5.52
C PRO A 38 -7.89 11.42 5.15
N SER A 39 -7.34 11.33 3.93
CA SER A 39 -6.57 12.45 3.36
C SER A 39 -7.51 13.62 2.99
N THR A 40 -7.00 14.83 3.15
CA THR A 40 -7.69 16.08 2.77
C THR A 40 -7.79 16.22 1.25
N LEU A 41 -8.68 17.09 0.79
CA LEU A 41 -8.80 17.43 -0.64
C LEU A 41 -7.59 18.18 -1.21
N ALA A 42 -6.63 18.59 -0.37
CA ALA A 42 -5.39 19.24 -0.82
C ALA A 42 -4.33 18.24 -1.31
N PHE A 43 -4.61 16.93 -1.25
CA PHE A 43 -3.67 15.92 -1.75
C PHE A 43 -3.47 16.03 -3.26
N GLY A 44 -2.25 15.76 -3.72
CA GLY A 44 -1.87 15.75 -5.12
C GLY A 44 -0.96 14.58 -5.44
N ALA A 45 -0.64 14.41 -6.72
CA ALA A 45 0.32 13.42 -7.15
C ALA A 45 1.75 13.90 -6.84
N ASP A 46 2.54 13.05 -6.18
CA ASP A 46 3.99 13.20 -6.05
C ASP A 46 4.65 11.99 -6.71
N SER A 47 5.29 12.21 -7.86
CA SER A 47 5.95 11.15 -8.62
C SER A 47 7.21 10.60 -7.96
N THR A 48 7.68 11.24 -6.88
CA THR A 48 8.88 10.89 -6.13
C THR A 48 8.59 10.45 -4.69
N LEU A 49 7.30 10.26 -4.34
CA LEU A 49 6.88 9.93 -2.98
C LEU A 49 7.65 8.70 -2.45
N PRO A 50 8.36 8.83 -1.31
CA PRO A 50 9.08 7.69 -0.73
C PRO A 50 8.12 6.56 -0.37
N VAL A 51 8.50 5.30 -0.64
CA VAL A 51 7.66 4.12 -0.32
C VAL A 51 7.40 3.95 1.18
N THR A 52 8.23 4.57 2.02
CA THR A 52 8.07 4.61 3.48
C THR A 52 6.98 5.59 3.92
N GLU A 53 6.53 6.47 3.04
CA GLU A 53 5.47 7.46 3.28
C GLU A 53 4.16 6.99 2.65
N ILE A 54 3.33 6.32 3.44
CA ILE A 54 2.13 5.60 2.97
C ILE A 54 0.85 6.44 2.99
N GLN A 55 0.88 7.64 3.58
CA GLN A 55 -0.24 8.58 3.58
C GLN A 55 0.23 10.01 3.83
N VAL A 56 -0.16 10.92 2.93
CA VAL A 56 0.11 12.36 3.00
C VAL A 56 -1.17 13.18 3.22
N ALA A 57 -1.00 14.49 3.45
CA ALA A 57 -2.08 15.48 3.50
C ALA A 57 -3.22 15.12 4.46
N ARG A 58 -2.88 14.73 5.70
CA ARG A 58 -3.85 14.51 6.79
C ARG A 58 -4.23 15.84 7.43
N GLU A 59 -5.45 15.97 7.94
CA GLU A 59 -5.75 17.06 8.89
C GLU A 59 -4.89 16.86 10.14
N HIS A 60 -4.33 17.94 10.67
CA HIS A 60 -3.72 17.87 12.00
C HIS A 60 -4.81 17.55 13.01
N ALA A 61 -4.60 16.49 13.80
CA ALA A 61 -5.28 16.33 15.08
C ALA A 61 -4.75 17.38 16.06
#